data_AF-A0A2N4X415-F1
#
_entry.id   AF-A0A2N4X415-F1
#
_cell.length_a   1.000
_cell.length_b   1.000
_cell.length_c   1.000
_cell.angle_alpha   90.00
_cell.angle_beta   90.00
_cell.angle_gamma   90.00
#
_symmetry.space_group_name_H-M   'P 1'
#
loop_
_entity.id
_entity.type
_entity.pdbx_description
1 polymer ?
#
loop_
_entity_poly.entity_id
_entity_poly.type
_entity_poly.pdbx_seq_one_letter_code
_entity_poly.pdbx_strand_id
1 'polypeptide(L)'
;MSFLLSMLLGAAEAATPATPVVLVEPDPKVMSQKQIRAFNANLDKKHPFYIRCVSSPEIGSLVKRLYSCRTNRQWEASDETGNRNARETYEAMQGKFWNTSE
;
A
#
# COMPACT_ATOMS: atom_id res chain seq x y z
N MET A 1 23.46 -21.54 -62.48
CA MET A 1 23.75 -21.22 -61.07
C MET A 1 23.86 -19.70 -60.99
N SER A 2 22.76 -19.05 -60.60
CA SER A 2 22.58 -17.59 -60.71
C SER A 2 23.07 -16.84 -59.46
N PHE A 3 23.84 -15.81 -59.75
CA PHE A 3 24.22 -14.57 -59.05
C PHE A 3 23.52 -14.15 -57.72
N LEU A 4 24.39 -13.65 -56.81
CA LEU A 4 24.32 -12.48 -55.90
C LEU A 4 23.02 -12.18 -55.12
N LEU A 5 23.15 -11.76 -53.84
CA LEU A 5 22.89 -10.37 -53.37
C LEU A 5 22.63 -10.25 -51.84
N SER A 6 23.44 -9.38 -51.22
CA SER A 6 23.19 -8.44 -50.10
C SER A 6 22.82 -8.84 -48.66
N MET A 7 23.74 -8.44 -47.76
CA MET A 7 23.55 -7.63 -46.54
C MET A 7 22.11 -7.39 -46.03
N LEU A 8 21.87 -7.76 -44.77
CA LEU A 8 20.94 -7.04 -43.88
C LEU A 8 21.69 -6.68 -42.59
N LEU A 9 21.94 -5.38 -42.45
CA LEU A 9 22.40 -4.70 -41.25
C LEU A 9 21.28 -4.75 -40.21
N GLY A 10 21.48 -5.46 -39.10
CA GLY A 10 20.60 -5.40 -37.94
C GLY A 10 20.95 -4.15 -37.13
N ALA A 11 20.06 -3.16 -37.12
CA ALA A 11 20.14 -2.04 -36.18
C ALA A 11 19.98 -2.58 -34.75
N ALA A 12 21.03 -2.46 -33.94
CA ALA A 12 20.92 -2.68 -32.51
C ALA A 12 20.22 -1.45 -31.92
N GLU A 13 18.94 -1.58 -31.60
CA GLU A 13 18.24 -0.62 -30.75
C GLU A 13 18.94 -0.60 -29.38
N ALA A 14 19.64 0.48 -29.08
CA ALA A 14 20.18 0.72 -27.77
C ALA A 14 19.02 0.91 -26.79
N ALA A 15 18.72 -0.14 -26.01
CA ALA A 15 17.80 -0.06 -24.89
C ALA A 15 18.36 0.95 -23.88
N THR A 16 17.75 2.14 -23.81
CA THR A 16 18.03 3.12 -22.78
C THR A 16 17.71 2.50 -21.42
N PRO A 17 18.67 2.39 -20.48
CA PRO A 17 18.38 1.84 -19.17
C PRO A 17 17.43 2.81 -18.45
N ALA A 18 16.20 2.35 -18.19
CA ALA A 18 15.27 3.06 -17.34
C ALA A 18 15.85 3.09 -15.92
N THR A 19 16.31 4.26 -15.48
CA THR A 19 16.71 4.48 -14.10
C THR A 19 15.53 4.13 -13.18
N PRO A 20 15.67 3.17 -12.24
CA PRO A 20 14.58 2.83 -11.35
C PRO A 20 14.28 4.04 -10.46
N VAL A 21 13.11 4.64 -10.65
CA VAL A 21 12.58 5.66 -9.74
C VAL A 21 12.31 4.95 -8.43
N VAL A 22 13.19 5.14 -7.44
CA VAL A 22 12.96 4.69 -6.08
C VAL A 22 11.81 5.53 -5.51
N LEU A 23 10.60 5.01 -5.60
CA LEU A 23 9.42 5.60 -4.97
C LEU A 23 9.61 5.50 -3.45
N VAL A 24 9.84 6.64 -2.81
CA VAL A 24 9.83 6.75 -1.35
C VAL A 24 8.39 6.70 -0.86
N GLU A 25 8.14 5.95 0.21
CA GLU A 25 6.81 5.88 0.78
C GLU A 25 6.38 7.26 1.32
N PRO A 26 5.20 7.77 0.90
CA PRO A 26 4.71 9.06 1.38
C PRO A 26 4.21 8.96 2.81
N ASP A 27 4.24 10.08 3.54
CA ASP A 27 3.50 10.24 4.80
C ASP A 27 2.15 10.94 4.54
N PRO A 28 1.02 10.22 4.59
CA PRO A 28 -0.29 10.80 4.32
C PRO A 28 -0.77 11.79 5.39
N LYS A 29 -0.16 11.80 6.59
CA LYS A 29 -0.61 12.67 7.69
C LYS A 29 -0.27 14.14 7.48
N VAL A 30 0.81 14.40 6.74
CA VAL A 30 1.26 15.76 6.41
C VAL A 30 0.76 16.24 5.04
N MET A 31 0.02 15.40 4.32
CA MET A 31 -0.49 15.70 2.98
C MET A 31 -1.95 16.18 3.03
N SER A 32 -2.24 17.20 2.24
CA SER A 32 -3.61 17.58 1.92
C SER A 32 -4.26 16.60 0.95
N GLN A 33 -5.61 16.59 0.89
CA GLN A 33 -6.35 15.75 -0.05
C GLN A 33 -5.95 15.99 -1.52
N LYS A 34 -5.60 17.24 -1.89
CA LYS A 34 -5.13 17.56 -3.25
C LYS A 34 -3.78 16.89 -3.54
N GLN A 35 -2.85 16.95 -2.60
CA GLN A 35 -1.54 16.30 -2.72
C GLN A 35 -1.68 14.77 -2.79
N ILE A 36 -2.57 14.18 -1.99
CA ILE A 36 -2.86 12.74 -2.02
C ILE A 36 -3.40 12.32 -3.39
N ARG A 37 -4.34 13.08 -3.97
CA ARG A 37 -4.87 12.80 -5.31
C ARG A 37 -3.80 12.90 -6.39
N ALA A 38 -2.94 13.92 -6.32
CA ALA A 38 -1.84 14.09 -7.26
C ALA A 38 -0.82 12.95 -7.18
N PHE A 39 -0.52 12.49 -5.96
CA PHE A 39 0.37 11.34 -5.75
C PHE A 39 -0.26 10.05 -6.30
N ASN A 40 -1.51 9.77 -5.93
CA ASN A 40 -2.22 8.57 -6.38
C ASN A 40 -2.48 8.53 -7.89
N ALA A 41 -2.50 9.67 -8.59
CA ALA A 41 -2.70 9.72 -10.04
C ALA A 41 -1.62 8.96 -10.83
N ASN A 42 -0.43 8.81 -10.24
CA ASN A 42 0.70 8.11 -10.86
C ASN A 42 0.82 6.65 -10.41
N LEU A 43 -0.14 6.13 -9.62
CA LEU A 43 -0.07 4.80 -9.02
C LEU A 43 -1.30 3.97 -9.35
N ASP A 44 -1.09 2.67 -9.54
CA ASP A 44 -2.20 1.72 -9.56
C ASP A 44 -2.86 1.64 -8.17
N LYS A 45 -4.18 1.37 -8.15
CA LYS A 45 -4.96 1.27 -6.90
C LYS A 45 -4.46 0.16 -5.97
N LYS A 46 -3.85 -0.90 -6.52
CA LYS A 46 -3.27 -2.01 -5.76
C LYS A 46 -1.81 -1.77 -5.36
N HIS A 47 -1.22 -0.65 -5.78
CA HIS A 47 0.16 -0.35 -5.44
C HIS A 47 0.34 -0.23 -3.91
N PRO A 48 1.44 -0.75 -3.32
CA PRO A 48 1.64 -0.72 -1.87
C PRO A 48 1.61 0.70 -1.27
N PHE A 49 2.10 1.69 -2.02
CA PHE A 49 2.10 3.10 -1.58
C PHE A 49 0.84 3.88 -1.95
N TYR A 50 -0.13 3.27 -2.65
CA TYR A 50 -1.38 3.95 -2.93
C TYR A 50 -2.06 4.37 -1.62
N ILE A 51 -2.42 5.64 -1.50
CA ILE A 51 -2.97 6.20 -0.27
C ILE A 51 -4.48 6.03 -0.27
N ARG A 52 -5.01 5.35 0.74
CA ARG A 52 -6.44 5.16 0.96
C ARG A 52 -6.88 5.90 2.21
N CYS A 53 -7.87 6.80 2.04
CA CYS A 53 -8.52 7.51 3.12
C CYS A 53 -9.87 6.85 3.45
N VAL A 54 -10.03 6.37 4.68
CA VAL A 54 -11.26 5.78 5.18
C VAL A 54 -11.93 6.77 6.13
N SER A 55 -13.25 6.94 5.98
CA SER A 55 -14.02 7.83 6.85
C SER A 55 -14.76 7.05 7.93
N SER A 56 -14.71 7.54 9.16
CA SER A 56 -15.41 6.99 10.32
C SER A 56 -16.33 8.05 10.91
N PRO A 57 -17.56 7.71 11.36
CA PRO A 57 -18.39 8.66 12.11
C PRO A 57 -17.71 9.05 13.43
N GLU A 58 -17.83 10.31 13.82
CA GLU A 58 -17.40 10.77 15.14
C GLU A 58 -18.50 10.46 16.18
N ILE A 59 -18.15 9.73 17.24
CA ILE A 59 -19.09 9.40 18.31
C ILE A 59 -19.57 10.71 18.96
N GLY A 60 -20.90 10.87 19.09
CA GLY A 60 -21.51 12.08 19.63
C GLY A 60 -21.81 13.17 18.59
N SER A 61 -21.60 12.91 17.30
CA SER A 61 -22.00 13.80 16.21
C SER A 61 -22.75 13.06 15.11
N LEU A 62 -23.87 13.61 14.64
CA LEU A 62 -24.65 13.05 13.53
C LEU A 62 -24.05 13.38 12.15
N VAL A 63 -23.18 14.40 12.09
CA VAL A 63 -22.70 14.96 10.82
C VAL A 63 -21.18 14.93 10.69
N LYS A 64 -20.44 14.93 11.79
CA LYS A 64 -18.97 14.96 11.74
C LYS A 64 -18.41 13.59 11.39
N ARG A 65 -17.38 13.60 10.54
CA ARG A 65 -16.65 12.41 10.11
C ARG A 65 -15.16 12.63 10.31
N LEU A 66 -14.50 11.61 10.85
CA LEU A 66 -13.05 11.54 10.96
C LEU A 66 -12.51 10.80 9.74
N TYR A 67 -11.36 11.24 9.23
CA TYR A 67 -10.69 10.60 8.11
C TYR A 67 -9.35 10.06 8.56
N SER A 68 -9.10 8.79 8.25
CA SER A 68 -7.80 8.15 8.45
C SER A 68 -7.22 7.80 7.09
N CYS A 69 -6.15 8.51 6.70
CA CYS A 69 -5.42 8.26 5.47
C CYS A 69 -4.14 7.47 5.76
N ARG A 70 -3.95 6.34 5.07
CA ARG A 70 -2.75 5.48 5.16
C ARG A 70 -2.44 4.89 3.79
N THR A 71 -1.21 4.47 3.55
CA THR A 71 -0.86 3.68 2.36
C THR A 71 -1.49 2.28 2.44
N ASN A 72 -1.68 1.60 1.31
CA ASN A 72 -2.18 0.22 1.30
C ASN A 72 -1.33 -0.71 2.16
N ARG A 73 0.01 -0.58 2.08
CA ARG A 73 0.96 -1.33 2.91
C ARG A 73 0.75 -1.07 4.41
N GLN A 74 0.51 0.18 4.79
CA GLN A 74 0.23 0.53 6.19
C GLN A 74 -1.11 -0.01 6.67
N TRP A 75 -2.12 -0.07 5.79
CA TRP A 75 -3.39 -0.70 6.11
C TRP A 75 -3.22 -2.20 6.37
N GLU A 76 -2.52 -2.91 5.49
CA GLU A 76 -2.23 -4.33 5.66
C GLU A 76 -1.48 -4.61 6.97
N ALA A 77 -0.43 -3.84 7.27
CA ALA A 77 0.31 -3.98 8.53
C ALA A 77 -0.56 -3.70 9.78
N SER A 78 -1.48 -2.73 9.68
CA SER A 78 -2.44 -2.42 10.74
C SER A 78 -3.44 -3.55 10.94
N ASP A 79 -3.93 -4.15 9.86
CA ASP A 79 -4.89 -5.25 9.91
C ASP A 79 -4.24 -6.52 10.49
N GLU A 80 -3.01 -6.84 10.06
CA GLU A 80 -2.23 -7.94 10.60
C GLU A 80 -1.99 -7.77 12.11
N THR A 81 -1.52 -6.59 12.51
CA THR A 81 -1.27 -6.28 13.93
C THR A 81 -2.56 -6.33 14.75
N GLY A 82 -3.66 -5.77 14.24
CA GLY A 82 -4.96 -5.83 14.91
C GLY A 82 -5.45 -7.27 15.11
N ASN A 83 -5.33 -8.10 14.07
CA ASN A 83 -5.73 -9.50 14.13
C ASN A 83 -4.87 -10.30 15.11
N ARG A 84 -3.55 -10.08 15.11
CA ARG A 84 -2.63 -10.72 16.06
C ARG A 84 -2.99 -10.34 17.50
N ASN A 85 -3.14 -9.04 17.77
CA ASN A 85 -3.48 -8.55 19.11
C ASN A 85 -4.83 -9.11 19.61
N ALA A 86 -5.81 -9.26 18.71
CA ALA A 86 -7.10 -9.86 19.05
C ALA A 86 -6.96 -11.33 19.48
N ARG A 87 -6.16 -12.12 18.75
CA ARG A 87 -5.86 -13.52 19.10
C ARG A 87 -5.13 -13.62 20.43
N GLU A 88 -4.06 -12.84 20.62
CA GLU A 88 -3.28 -12.82 21.85
C GLU A 88 -4.15 -12.43 23.06
N THR A 89 -5.04 -11.44 22.89
CA THR A 89 -5.97 -11.02 23.95
C THR A 89 -6.93 -12.15 24.32
N TYR A 90 -7.47 -12.86 23.33
CA TYR A 90 -8.37 -13.99 23.55
C TYR A 90 -7.66 -15.14 24.27
N GLU A 91 -6.47 -15.52 23.81
CA GLU A 91 -5.65 -16.58 24.43
C GLU A 91 -5.28 -16.21 25.87
N ALA A 92 -4.91 -14.96 26.13
CA ALA A 92 -4.60 -14.48 27.47
C ALA A 92 -5.82 -14.52 28.42
N MET A 93 -7.03 -14.26 27.90
CA MET A 93 -8.27 -14.40 28.69
C MET A 93 -8.59 -15.87 28.97
N GLN A 94 -8.44 -16.76 27.98
CA GLN A 94 -8.65 -18.20 28.17
C GLN A 94 -7.65 -18.82 29.14
N GLY A 95 -6.36 -18.51 29.01
CA GLY A 95 -5.32 -19.04 29.89
C GLY A 95 -5.56 -18.66 31.35
N LYS A 96 -6.07 -17.45 31.62
CA LYS A 96 -6.44 -17.02 32.98
C LYS A 96 -7.65 -17.79 33.52
N PHE A 97 -8.66 -18.08 32.69
CA PHE A 97 -9.84 -18.83 33.11
C PHE A 97 -9.49 -20.23 33.62
N TRP A 98 -8.60 -20.95 32.93
CA TRP A 98 -8.22 -22.32 33.33
C TRP A 98 -7.26 -22.38 34.53
N ASN A 99 -6.37 -21.39 34.67
CA ASN A 99 -5.36 -21.33 35.75
C ASN A 99 -5.89 -20.82 37.10
N THR A 100 -7.18 -20.48 37.23
CA THR A 100 -7.78 -20.02 38.50
C THR A 100 -8.52 -21.15 39.24
N SER A 101 -8.33 -22.40 38.81
CA SER A 101 -9.02 -23.59 39.34
C SER A 101 -8.19 -24.39 40.35
N GLU A 102 -7.00 -23.91 40.71
CA GLU A 102 -6.09 -24.51 41.70
C GLU A 102 -6.03 -23.68 42.99
#